data_AF-A0A239A3A5-F1
#
_entry.id   AF-A0A239A3A5-F1
#
_cell.length_a   1.000
_cell.length_b   1.000
_cell.length_c   1.000
_cell.angle_alpha   90.00
_cell.angle_beta   90.00
_cell.angle_gamma   90.00
#
_symmetry.space_group_name_H-M   'P 1'
#
loop_
_entity.id
_entity.type
_entity.pdbx_description
1 polymer ?
#
loop_
_entity_poly.entity_id
_entity_poly.type
_entity_poly.pdbx_seq_one_letter_code
_entity_poly.pdbx_strand_id
1 'polypeptide(L)'
;MGTWDFGPFDNDTAADWSGDLDDAEPGRRVEIIRATLTEVLDEDEYLDSDVACEAIAAAAVVASQLPGGPAITTAYAPDFITEGGTLDLPSDLPALALRALDRIAGDDSEWRELWEDALDKALQALQPIRATLEATT
;
A
#
# COMPACT_ATOMS: atom_id res chain seq x y z
N MET A 1 16.86 -1.54 3.51
CA MET A 1 15.75 -0.85 4.19
C MET A 1 15.37 -1.62 5.45
N GLY A 2 14.89 -0.95 6.49
CA GLY A 2 14.51 -1.54 7.78
C GLY A 2 13.00 -1.45 8.05
N THR A 3 12.49 -2.35 8.87
CA THR A 3 11.10 -2.43 9.33
C THR A 3 11.05 -2.26 10.85
N TRP A 4 10.10 -1.49 11.38
CA TRP A 4 9.97 -1.28 12.85
C TRP A 4 8.61 -1.69 13.43
N ASP A 5 7.58 -1.85 12.60
CA ASP A 5 6.28 -2.38 12.98
C ASP A 5 5.58 -3.01 11.74
N PHE A 6 4.34 -3.49 11.89
CA PHE A 6 3.59 -4.19 10.84
C PHE A 6 2.72 -3.27 9.97
N GLY A 7 2.64 -1.98 10.30
CA GLY A 7 1.79 -1.05 9.58
C GLY A 7 2.29 -0.73 8.17
N PRO A 8 1.41 -0.21 7.30
CA PRO A 8 1.71 -0.01 5.87
C PRO A 8 2.82 1.01 5.59
N PHE A 9 3.15 1.86 6.56
CA PHE A 9 4.22 2.86 6.47
C PHE A 9 5.34 2.60 7.50
N ASP A 10 5.34 1.44 8.16
CA ASP A 10 6.29 1.15 9.25
C ASP A 10 7.58 0.48 8.77
N ASN A 11 8.09 0.98 7.65
CA ASN A 11 9.36 0.60 7.04
C ASN A 11 9.94 1.75 6.21
N ASP A 12 11.26 1.75 6.01
CA ASP A 12 11.95 2.84 5.32
C ASP A 12 11.41 3.01 3.88
N THR A 13 11.12 1.92 3.17
CA THR A 13 10.75 1.97 1.74
C THR A 13 9.39 2.65 1.53
N ALA A 14 8.42 2.30 2.36
CA ALA A 14 7.10 2.94 2.35
C ALA A 14 7.17 4.40 2.80
N ALA A 15 8.06 4.74 3.73
CA ALA A 15 8.26 6.11 4.17
C ALA A 15 8.89 6.98 3.06
N ASP A 16 9.86 6.44 2.31
CA ASP A 16 10.47 7.12 1.16
C ASP A 16 9.43 7.31 0.04
N TRP A 17 8.69 6.27 -0.33
CA TRP A 17 7.59 6.35 -1.30
C TRP A 17 6.51 7.37 -0.89
N SER A 18 6.21 7.44 0.40
CA SER A 18 5.29 8.42 0.95
C SER A 18 5.76 9.85 0.73
N GLY A 19 7.05 10.12 0.97
CA GLY A 19 7.68 11.41 0.69
C GLY A 19 7.59 11.78 -0.79
N ASP A 20 7.91 10.83 -1.69
CA ASP A 20 7.82 11.04 -3.13
C ASP A 20 6.38 11.33 -3.60
N LEU A 21 5.38 10.66 -3.01
CA LEU A 21 3.98 10.92 -3.33
C LEU A 21 3.50 12.29 -2.83
N ASP A 22 3.98 12.74 -1.68
CA ASP A 22 3.64 14.06 -1.13
C ASP A 22 4.27 15.19 -1.96
N ASP A 23 5.54 15.04 -2.34
CA ASP A 23 6.28 15.98 -3.19
C ASP A 23 5.74 16.05 -4.63
N ALA A 24 5.05 15.01 -5.10
CA ALA A 24 4.46 14.97 -6.43
C ALA A 24 3.34 16.02 -6.60
N GLU A 25 3.25 16.59 -7.80
CA GLU A 25 2.13 17.47 -8.17
C GLU A 25 0.78 16.75 -7.96
N PRO A 26 -0.26 17.42 -7.44
CA PRO A 26 -1.53 16.76 -7.12
C PRO A 26 -2.14 15.95 -8.27
N GLY A 27 -1.99 16.41 -9.52
CA GLY A 27 -2.48 15.72 -10.72
C GLY A 27 -1.71 14.45 -11.09
N ARG A 28 -0.52 14.21 -10.52
CA ARG A 28 0.34 13.04 -10.79
C ARG A 28 0.19 11.93 -9.77
N ARG A 29 -0.31 12.23 -8.56
CA ARG A 29 -0.39 11.30 -7.43
C ARG A 29 -1.16 10.01 -7.75
N VAL A 30 -2.29 10.12 -8.43
CA VAL A 30 -3.10 8.96 -8.84
C VAL A 30 -2.34 8.07 -9.85
N GLU A 31 -1.53 8.67 -10.73
CA GLU A 31 -0.72 7.92 -11.69
C GLU A 31 0.42 7.17 -10.99
N ILE A 32 1.07 7.81 -10.00
CA ILE A 32 2.10 7.17 -9.17
C ILE A 32 1.52 5.97 -8.43
N ILE A 33 0.40 6.15 -7.72
CA ILE A 33 -0.29 5.07 -7.01
C ILE A 33 -0.61 3.91 -7.96
N ARG A 34 -1.14 4.20 -9.15
CA ARG A 34 -1.44 3.16 -10.13
C ARG A 34 -0.18 2.44 -10.60
N ALA A 35 0.89 3.16 -10.89
CA ALA A 35 2.15 2.59 -11.34
C ALA A 35 2.71 1.64 -10.28
N THR A 36 2.84 2.09 -9.03
CA THR A 36 3.30 1.28 -7.90
C THR A 36 2.47 0.01 -7.72
N LEU A 37 1.15 0.09 -7.79
CA LEU A 37 0.28 -1.10 -7.67
C LEU A 37 0.40 -2.06 -8.87
N THR A 38 0.71 -1.54 -10.06
CA THR A 38 0.85 -2.35 -11.27
C THR A 38 2.20 -3.07 -11.29
N GLU A 39 3.26 -2.43 -10.79
CA GLU A 39 4.61 -2.98 -10.74
C GLU A 39 4.67 -4.33 -10.03
N VAL A 40 3.97 -4.46 -8.88
CA VAL A 40 3.82 -5.75 -8.17
C VAL A 40 3.27 -6.87 -9.06
N LEU A 41 2.36 -6.54 -9.98
CA LEU A 41 1.67 -7.51 -10.83
C LEU A 41 2.48 -7.86 -12.09
N ASP A 42 3.43 -7.02 -12.46
CA ASP A 42 4.33 -7.22 -13.60
C ASP A 42 5.58 -8.05 -13.20
N GLU A 43 5.82 -8.26 -11.90
CA GLU A 43 6.87 -9.13 -11.37
C GLU A 43 6.48 -10.63 -11.45
N ASP A 44 6.99 -11.30 -12.48
CA ASP A 44 6.56 -12.64 -12.92
C ASP A 44 7.09 -13.82 -12.07
N GLU A 45 8.25 -13.68 -11.40
CA GLU A 45 8.89 -14.80 -10.70
C GLU A 45 8.89 -14.61 -9.18
N TYR A 46 9.58 -13.59 -8.68
CA TYR A 46 9.77 -13.39 -7.24
C TYR A 46 9.64 -11.90 -6.93
N LEU A 47 8.73 -11.56 -6.02
CA LEU A 47 8.45 -10.17 -5.71
C LEU A 47 9.43 -9.64 -4.66
N ASP A 48 10.15 -8.59 -5.03
CA ASP A 48 11.04 -7.85 -4.13
C ASP A 48 10.26 -7.15 -3.01
N SER A 49 10.82 -7.18 -1.80
CA SER A 49 10.18 -6.62 -0.61
C SER A 49 10.02 -5.10 -0.67
N ASP A 50 10.91 -4.38 -1.36
CA ASP A 50 10.79 -2.94 -1.51
C ASP A 50 9.54 -2.61 -2.36
N VAL A 51 9.37 -3.27 -3.51
CA VAL A 51 8.19 -3.12 -4.38
C VAL A 51 6.90 -3.48 -3.64
N ALA A 52 6.93 -4.55 -2.83
CA ALA A 52 5.79 -4.94 -1.99
C ALA A 52 5.44 -3.89 -0.93
N CYS A 53 6.45 -3.32 -0.25
CA CYS A 53 6.25 -2.30 0.78
C CYS A 53 5.62 -1.03 0.20
N GLU A 54 6.10 -0.54 -0.94
CA GLU A 54 5.51 0.63 -1.62
C GLU A 54 4.06 0.37 -2.03
N ALA A 55 3.77 -0.82 -2.57
CA ALA A 55 2.42 -1.17 -2.98
C ALA A 55 1.45 -1.37 -1.81
N ILE A 56 1.92 -1.85 -0.65
CA ILE A 56 1.13 -1.86 0.59
C ILE A 56 0.77 -0.43 1.01
N ALA A 57 1.75 0.49 0.98
CA ALA A 57 1.51 1.90 1.28
C ALA A 57 0.51 2.53 0.29
N ALA A 58 0.67 2.26 -1.00
CA ALA A 58 -0.26 2.70 -2.05
C ALA A 58 -1.68 2.15 -1.83
N ALA A 59 -1.82 0.87 -1.50
CA ALA A 59 -3.10 0.25 -1.19
C ALA A 59 -3.76 0.86 0.06
N ALA A 60 -2.97 1.18 1.09
CA ALA A 60 -3.44 1.89 2.28
C ALA A 60 -3.97 3.28 1.93
N VAL A 61 -3.25 4.05 1.11
CA VAL A 61 -3.72 5.35 0.60
C VAL A 61 -5.05 5.19 -0.13
N VAL A 62 -5.16 4.26 -1.07
CA VAL A 62 -6.41 4.00 -1.80
C VAL A 62 -7.55 3.67 -0.83
N ALA A 63 -7.35 2.73 0.09
CA ALA A 63 -8.37 2.33 1.05
C ALA A 63 -8.82 3.49 1.95
N SER A 64 -7.89 4.34 2.41
CA SER A 64 -8.21 5.50 3.27
C SER A 64 -9.16 6.51 2.62
N GLN A 65 -9.18 6.57 1.29
CA GLN A 65 -9.98 7.49 0.51
C GLN A 65 -11.38 6.95 0.19
N LEU A 66 -11.66 5.68 0.53
CA LEU A 66 -12.95 5.04 0.32
C LEU A 66 -13.87 5.22 1.53
N PRO A 67 -15.21 5.17 1.34
CA PRO A 67 -16.16 5.26 2.44
C PRO A 67 -15.92 4.17 3.50
N GLY A 68 -15.69 4.58 4.74
CA GLY A 68 -15.41 3.65 5.84
C GLY A 68 -13.98 3.07 5.84
N GLY A 69 -13.09 3.64 5.01
CA GLY A 69 -11.68 3.29 5.00
C GLY A 69 -10.94 3.59 6.30
N PRO A 70 -9.85 2.87 6.59
CA PRO A 70 -9.03 3.13 7.77
C PRO A 70 -8.37 4.51 7.65
N ALA A 71 -8.47 5.30 8.72
CA ALA A 71 -7.73 6.55 8.82
C ALA A 71 -6.23 6.28 8.90
N ILE A 72 -5.44 7.05 8.16
CA ILE A 72 -3.99 7.02 8.25
C ILE A 72 -3.55 8.20 9.14
N THR A 73 -2.85 7.89 10.24
CA THR A 73 -2.50 8.88 11.28
C THR A 73 -1.01 8.89 11.65
N THR A 74 -0.19 8.08 10.98
CA THR A 74 1.25 8.02 11.22
C THR A 74 1.96 9.19 10.53
N ALA A 75 3.08 9.64 11.10
CA ALA A 75 3.93 10.67 10.51
C ALA A 75 4.77 10.17 9.32
N TYR A 76 4.73 8.87 9.03
CA TYR A 76 5.43 8.26 7.89
C TYR A 76 4.54 8.14 6.64
N ALA A 77 3.30 8.60 6.71
CA ALA A 77 2.37 8.63 5.59
C ALA A 77 2.37 10.00 4.90
N PRO A 78 1.81 10.13 3.68
CA PRO A 78 1.85 11.39 2.97
C PRO A 78 1.11 12.47 3.75
N ASP A 79 1.74 13.62 3.96
CA ASP A 79 1.18 14.71 4.77
C ASP A 79 -0.18 15.12 4.23
N PHE A 80 -0.34 15.23 2.91
CA PHE A 80 -1.63 15.58 2.31
C PHE A 80 -2.77 14.61 2.67
N ILE A 81 -2.49 13.34 2.94
CA ILE A 81 -3.51 12.36 3.36
C ILE A 81 -3.87 12.59 4.84
N THR A 82 -2.86 12.75 5.70
CA THR A 82 -3.09 12.95 7.14
C THR A 82 -3.75 14.30 7.44
N GLU A 83 -3.55 15.30 6.58
CA GLU A 83 -4.19 16.61 6.62
C GLU A 83 -5.62 16.64 6.00
N GLY A 84 -6.13 15.50 5.54
CA GLY A 84 -7.50 15.36 5.02
C GLY A 84 -7.65 15.73 3.54
N GLY A 85 -6.56 15.73 2.78
CA GLY A 85 -6.57 15.83 1.32
C GLY A 85 -7.32 14.66 0.69
N THR A 86 -7.83 14.92 -0.51
CA THR A 86 -8.65 13.95 -1.26
C THR A 86 -8.02 13.65 -2.62
N LEU A 87 -8.18 12.40 -3.06
CA LEU A 87 -7.80 11.95 -4.39
C LEU A 87 -9.06 11.61 -5.21
N ASP A 88 -9.08 12.03 -6.48
CA ASP A 88 -10.08 11.57 -7.44
C ASP A 88 -9.68 10.19 -7.95
N LEU A 89 -10.13 9.15 -7.26
CA LEU A 89 -9.73 7.77 -7.54
C LEU A 89 -10.54 7.18 -8.70
N PRO A 90 -9.89 6.67 -9.76
CA PRO A 90 -10.55 5.86 -10.77
C PRO A 90 -11.22 4.64 -10.15
N SER A 91 -12.41 4.28 -10.64
CA SER A 91 -13.24 3.21 -10.05
C SER A 91 -12.60 1.81 -10.07
N ASP A 92 -11.60 1.58 -10.92
CA ASP A 92 -10.88 0.31 -11.01
C ASP A 92 -9.71 0.20 -10.02
N LEU A 93 -9.30 1.31 -9.41
CA LEU A 93 -8.12 1.36 -8.55
C LEU A 93 -8.26 0.53 -7.26
N PRO A 94 -9.44 0.44 -6.59
CA PRO A 94 -9.60 -0.45 -5.44
C PRO A 94 -9.39 -1.92 -5.79
N ALA A 95 -9.90 -2.37 -6.94
CA ALA A 95 -9.71 -3.74 -7.41
C ALA A 95 -8.25 -4.02 -7.80
N LEU A 96 -7.54 -3.03 -8.36
CA LEU A 96 -6.11 -3.12 -8.63
C LEU A 96 -5.31 -3.26 -7.32
N ALA A 97 -5.61 -2.44 -6.32
CA ALA A 97 -4.97 -2.49 -5.01
C ALA A 97 -5.18 -3.85 -4.31
N LEU A 98 -6.39 -4.40 -4.36
CA LEU A 98 -6.68 -5.72 -3.79
C LEU A 98 -5.85 -6.82 -4.47
N ARG A 99 -5.75 -6.80 -5.81
CA ARG A 99 -4.92 -7.74 -6.56
C ARG A 99 -3.44 -7.64 -6.22
N ALA A 100 -2.92 -6.43 -6.02
CA ALA A 100 -1.54 -6.23 -5.58
C ALA A 100 -1.32 -6.85 -4.18
N LEU A 101 -2.23 -6.62 -3.23
CA LEU A 101 -2.17 -7.23 -1.90
C LEU A 101 -2.25 -8.76 -1.95
N ASP A 102 -3.01 -9.34 -2.89
CA ASP A 102 -3.04 -10.79 -3.12
C ASP A 102 -1.69 -11.32 -3.61
N ARG A 103 -1.06 -10.63 -4.56
CA ARG A 103 0.25 -11.00 -5.10
C ARG A 103 1.36 -10.91 -4.04
N ILE A 104 1.29 -9.89 -3.18
CA ILE A 104 2.24 -9.68 -2.07
C ILE A 104 2.12 -10.75 -0.99
N ALA A 105 0.90 -11.20 -0.69
CA ALA A 105 0.64 -12.25 0.29
C ALA A 105 0.90 -13.68 -0.24
N GLY A 106 1.17 -13.82 -1.54
CA GLY A 106 1.49 -15.09 -2.19
C GLY A 106 2.87 -15.63 -1.81
N ASP A 107 3.10 -16.93 -2.08
CA ASP A 107 4.31 -17.62 -1.64
C ASP A 107 5.61 -17.10 -2.31
N ASP A 108 5.53 -16.53 -3.52
CA ASP A 108 6.68 -15.98 -4.26
C ASP A 108 6.92 -14.48 -3.95
N SER A 109 7.09 -14.15 -2.67
CA SER A 109 7.18 -12.77 -2.16
C SER A 109 8.18 -12.64 -1.04
N GLU A 110 9.20 -11.80 -1.23
CA GLU A 110 10.21 -11.50 -0.21
C GLU A 110 9.60 -10.83 1.02
N TRP A 111 8.57 -10.00 0.85
CA TRP A 111 7.84 -9.44 1.97
C TRP A 111 7.22 -10.53 2.85
N ARG A 112 6.67 -11.58 2.24
CA ARG A 112 6.10 -12.70 2.97
C ARG A 112 7.18 -13.52 3.68
N GLU A 113 8.32 -13.76 3.02
CA GLU A 113 9.47 -14.45 3.62
C GLU A 113 10.04 -13.66 4.80
N LEU A 114 10.19 -12.34 4.67
CA LEU A 114 10.66 -11.45 5.75
C LEU A 114 9.80 -11.57 7.01
N TRP A 115 8.50 -11.81 6.84
CA TRP A 115 7.56 -11.99 7.95
C TRP A 115 7.27 -13.44 8.30
N GLU A 116 8.02 -14.44 7.82
CA GLU A 116 7.66 -15.87 8.00
C GLU A 116 7.32 -16.26 9.46
N ASP A 117 8.11 -15.77 10.42
CA ASP A 117 7.94 -16.03 11.86
C ASP A 117 6.78 -15.25 12.52
N ALA A 118 6.24 -14.25 11.82
CA ALA A 118 5.18 -13.37 12.31
C ALA A 118 4.10 -13.11 11.25
N LEU A 119 3.94 -14.02 10.29
CA LEU A 119 3.15 -13.79 9.07
C LEU A 119 1.69 -13.50 9.41
N ASP A 120 1.13 -14.19 10.40
CA ASP A 120 -0.24 -13.95 10.87
C ASP A 120 -0.45 -12.50 11.31
N LYS A 121 0.55 -11.87 11.96
CA LYS A 121 0.47 -10.47 12.40
C LYS A 121 0.60 -9.51 11.23
N ALA A 122 1.53 -9.79 10.31
CA ALA A 122 1.72 -8.99 9.10
C ALA A 122 0.45 -9.01 8.24
N LEU A 123 -0.13 -10.19 8.01
CA LEU A 123 -1.41 -10.33 7.29
C LEU A 123 -2.57 -9.68 8.04
N GLN A 124 -2.60 -9.76 9.38
CA GLN A 124 -3.61 -9.10 10.21
C GLN A 124 -3.55 -7.57 10.08
N ALA A 125 -2.36 -6.99 9.98
CA ALA A 125 -2.18 -5.55 9.78
C ALA A 125 -2.76 -5.06 8.44
N LEU A 126 -2.78 -5.92 7.42
CA LEU A 126 -3.38 -5.61 6.11
C LEU A 126 -4.90 -5.80 6.06
N GLN A 127 -5.51 -6.49 7.02
CA GLN A 127 -6.94 -6.83 6.98
C GLN A 127 -7.88 -5.61 6.88
N PRO A 128 -7.68 -4.51 7.63
CA PRO A 128 -8.55 -3.34 7.51
C PRO A 128 -8.52 -2.73 6.11
N ILE A 129 -7.34 -2.69 5.48
CA ILE A 129 -7.16 -2.19 4.11
C ILE A 129 -7.92 -3.11 3.14
N ARG A 130 -7.68 -4.41 3.21
CA ARG A 130 -8.32 -5.41 2.34
C ARG A 130 -9.84 -5.37 2.44
N ALA A 131 -10.39 -5.34 3.65
CA ALA A 131 -11.83 -5.30 3.88
C ALA A 131 -12.50 -4.08 3.23
N THR A 132 -11.86 -2.90 3.27
CA THR A 132 -12.36 -1.70 2.60
C THR A 132 -12.33 -1.83 1.08
N LEU A 133 -11.26 -2.38 0.51
CA LEU A 133 -11.11 -2.56 -0.93
C LEU A 133 -12.15 -3.57 -1.47
N GLU A 134 -12.37 -4.67 -0.75
CA GLU A 134 -13.37 -5.71 -1.07
C GLU A 134 -14.80 -5.17 -1.03
N ALA A 135 -15.13 -4.26 -0.10
CA ALA A 135 -16.46 -3.68 0.00
C ALA A 135 -16.85 -2.75 -1.18
N THR A 136 -15.86 -2.38 -2.01
CA THR A 136 -16.01 -1.43 -3.13
C THR A 136 -15.95 -2.11 -4.50
N THR A 137 -15.61 -3.40 -4.54
CA THR A 137 -15.48 -4.20 -5.77
C THR A 137 -16.75 -5.00 -6.05
#